data_AF-A0A1F9Q5E9-F1
#
_entry.id   AF-A0A1F9Q5E9-F1
#
_cell.length_a   1.000
_cell.length_b   1.000
_cell.length_c   1.000
_cell.angle_alpha   90.00
_cell.angle_beta   90.00
_cell.angle_gamma   90.00
#
_symmetry.space_group_name_H-M   'P 1'
#
loop_
_entity.id
_entity.type
_entity.pdbx_description
1 polymer ?
#
loop_
_entity_poly.entity_id
_entity_poly.type
_entity_poly.pdbx_seq_one_letter_code
_entity_poly.pdbx_strand_id
1 'polypeptide(L)'
;MKKHVWRPLWVVVVLVVIILLARWVYVPADFGVQDRGYTFGYHRLGNEKEWQAQTPRYQGNNYCADCHEEQTARLAGGSHLDFPCENCHSAAGEHPTKPEKLAIDRSRALCLRCHVKLFMPSSGRNTIPGIDPERHNGTGDCVDCHNPHKPNLEEM
;
A
#
# COMPACT_ATOMS: atom_id res chain seq x y z
N MET A 1 -47.68 -30.34 -18.77
CA MET A 1 -46.96 -29.06 -18.57
C MET A 1 -46.06 -28.81 -19.77
N LYS A 2 -46.17 -27.61 -20.37
CA LYS A 2 -45.70 -27.32 -21.74
C LYS A 2 -44.17 -27.11 -21.80
N LYS A 3 -43.55 -27.44 -22.94
CA LYS A 3 -42.09 -27.36 -23.20
C LYS A 3 -41.45 -26.00 -22.86
N HIS A 4 -42.23 -24.92 -22.80
CA HIS A 4 -41.75 -23.57 -22.44
C HIS A 4 -41.42 -23.38 -20.96
N VAL A 5 -41.85 -24.27 -20.06
CA VAL A 5 -41.45 -24.26 -18.65
C VAL A 5 -40.23 -25.14 -18.42
N TRP A 6 -40.21 -26.33 -19.03
CA TRP A 6 -39.15 -27.32 -18.82
C TRP A 6 -37.81 -26.96 -19.46
N ARG A 7 -37.82 -26.32 -20.64
CA ARG A 7 -36.60 -25.90 -21.32
C ARG A 7 -35.77 -24.88 -20.53
N PRO A 8 -36.33 -23.75 -20.07
CA PRO A 8 -35.57 -22.80 -19.25
C PRO A 8 -35.18 -23.40 -17.89
N LEU A 9 -36.03 -24.24 -17.28
CA LEU A 9 -35.70 -24.92 -16.04
C LEU A 9 -34.42 -25.76 -16.17
N TRP A 10 -34.29 -26.58 -17.23
CA TRP A 10 -33.09 -27.39 -17.45
C TRP A 10 -31.85 -26.55 -17.68
N VAL A 11 -31.94 -25.42 -18.37
CA VAL A 11 -30.81 -24.48 -18.54
C VAL A 11 -30.35 -23.95 -17.18
N VAL A 12 -31.28 -23.54 -16.32
CA VAL A 12 -30.95 -23.06 -14.97
C VAL A 12 -30.30 -24.17 -14.13
N VAL A 13 -30.85 -25.39 -14.17
CA VAL A 13 -30.26 -26.53 -13.44
C VAL A 13 -28.84 -26.82 -13.91
N VAL A 14 -28.61 -26.88 -15.23
CA VAL A 14 -27.27 -27.10 -15.79
C VAL A 14 -26.31 -26.00 -15.36
N LEU A 15 -26.74 -24.74 -15.41
CA LEU A 15 -25.93 -23.60 -14.96
C LEU A 15 -25.56 -23.71 -13.47
N VAL A 16 -26.54 -24.03 -12.61
CA VAL A 16 -26.30 -24.21 -11.17
C VAL A 16 -25.31 -25.35 -10.93
N VAL A 17 -25.47 -26.48 -11.61
CA VAL A 17 -24.54 -27.62 -11.49
C VAL A 17 -23.14 -27.21 -11.91
N ILE A 18 -22.98 -26.49 -13.02
CA ILE A 18 -21.68 -25.98 -13.47
C ILE A 18 -21.06 -25.06 -12.41
N ILE A 19 -21.83 -24.14 -11.83
CA ILE A 19 -21.35 -23.23 -10.79
C ILE A 19 -20.91 -24.00 -9.53
N LEU A 20 -21.67 -25.01 -9.11
CA LEU A 20 -21.33 -25.82 -7.94
C LEU A 20 -20.07 -26.66 -8.17
N LEU A 21 -19.90 -27.25 -9.36
CA LEU A 21 -18.67 -27.95 -9.74
C LEU A 21 -17.47 -27.01 -9.78
N ALA A 22 -17.63 -25.83 -10.39
CA ALA A 22 -16.58 -24.82 -10.41
C ALA A 22 -16.18 -24.37 -9.00
N ARG A 23 -17.16 -24.14 -8.11
CA ARG A 23 -16.92 -23.81 -6.71
C ARG A 23 -16.16 -24.93 -5.99
N TRP A 24 -16.55 -26.19 -6.19
CA TRP A 24 -15.90 -27.35 -5.56
C TRP A 24 -14.42 -27.48 -5.94
N VAL A 25 -14.05 -27.12 -7.17
CA VAL A 25 -12.64 -27.14 -7.62
C VAL A 25 -11.87 -25.89 -7.17
N TYR A 26 -12.49 -24.71 -7.23
CA TYR A 26 -11.79 -23.44 -7.04
C TYR A 26 -11.70 -22.97 -5.58
N VAL A 27 -12.69 -23.27 -4.75
CA VAL A 27 -12.75 -22.77 -3.37
C VAL A 27 -12.07 -23.76 -2.42
N PRO A 28 -10.98 -23.37 -1.73
CA PRO A 28 -10.29 -24.23 -0.78
C PRO A 28 -11.19 -24.66 0.39
N ALA A 29 -10.94 -25.86 0.92
CA ALA A 29 -11.76 -26.44 1.99
C ALA A 29 -11.73 -25.64 3.30
N ASP A 30 -10.70 -24.82 3.51
CA ASP A 30 -10.47 -23.97 4.66
C ASP A 30 -10.94 -22.52 4.45
N PHE A 31 -11.62 -22.22 3.33
CA PHE A 31 -12.26 -20.93 3.08
C PHE A 31 -13.66 -20.88 3.70
N GLY A 32 -13.88 -19.94 4.63
CA GLY A 32 -15.16 -19.81 5.31
C GLY A 32 -15.14 -18.77 6.42
N VAL A 33 -16.18 -18.77 7.25
CA VAL A 33 -16.28 -17.94 8.44
C VAL A 33 -15.47 -18.57 9.58
N GLN A 34 -14.45 -17.87 10.05
CA GLN A 34 -13.62 -18.24 11.19
C GLN A 34 -14.21 -17.67 12.51
N ASP A 35 -13.49 -17.86 13.62
CA ASP A 35 -13.94 -17.56 14.99
C ASP A 35 -14.43 -16.12 15.23
N ARG A 36 -14.02 -15.15 14.40
CA ARG A 36 -14.39 -13.73 14.52
C ARG A 36 -15.67 -13.32 13.77
N GLY A 37 -16.45 -14.29 13.29
CA GLY A 37 -17.71 -14.04 12.59
C GLY A 37 -17.53 -13.50 11.17
N TYR A 38 -18.64 -13.19 10.49
CA TYR A 38 -18.64 -12.91 9.06
C TYR A 38 -17.89 -11.62 8.67
N THR A 39 -17.88 -10.60 9.54
CA THR A 39 -17.31 -9.27 9.24
C THR A 39 -15.80 -9.28 9.07
N PHE A 40 -15.08 -10.09 9.87
CA PHE A 40 -13.61 -10.11 9.90
C PHE A 40 -13.01 -11.52 9.79
N GLY A 41 -13.86 -12.54 9.73
CA GLY A 41 -13.45 -13.94 9.67
C GLY A 41 -13.81 -14.63 8.37
N TYR A 42 -14.27 -13.94 7.32
CA TYR A 42 -14.57 -14.60 6.04
C TYR A 42 -13.34 -14.64 5.13
N HIS A 43 -12.47 -15.63 5.36
CA HIS A 43 -11.22 -15.81 4.62
C HIS A 43 -10.76 -17.27 4.62
N ARG A 44 -9.67 -17.54 3.89
CA ARG A 44 -8.99 -18.83 3.87
C ARG A 44 -8.06 -18.95 5.06
N LEU A 45 -8.30 -19.90 5.97
CA LEU A 45 -7.53 -20.02 7.21
C LEU A 45 -6.03 -20.30 6.96
N GLY A 46 -5.70 -21.18 6.02
CA GLY A 46 -4.31 -21.52 5.66
C GLY A 46 -3.51 -20.34 5.10
N ASN A 47 -4.20 -19.33 4.56
CA ASN A 47 -3.57 -18.10 4.07
C ASN A 47 -2.82 -17.36 5.19
N GLU A 48 -3.27 -17.45 6.44
CA GLU A 48 -2.60 -16.79 7.57
C GLU A 48 -1.17 -17.29 7.74
N LYS A 49 -0.98 -18.62 7.71
CA LYS A 49 0.35 -19.22 7.82
C LYS A 49 1.22 -18.90 6.62
N GLU A 50 0.63 -18.84 5.42
CA GLU A 50 1.35 -18.46 4.21
C GLU A 50 1.85 -17.03 4.24
N TRP A 51 1.06 -16.09 4.78
CA TRP A 51 1.47 -14.71 4.99
C TRP A 51 2.52 -14.58 6.09
N GLN A 52 2.37 -15.32 7.19
CA GLN A 52 3.37 -15.38 8.26
C GLN A 52 4.72 -15.93 7.79
N ALA A 53 4.71 -16.83 6.81
CA ALA A 53 5.92 -17.40 6.23
C ALA A 53 6.62 -16.46 5.21
N GLN A 54 6.00 -15.33 4.84
CA GLN A 54 6.64 -14.35 3.96
C GLN A 54 7.74 -13.60 4.71
N THR A 55 8.92 -13.48 4.10
CA THR A 55 9.98 -12.63 4.64
C THR A 55 9.57 -11.16 4.54
N PRO A 56 9.52 -10.39 5.65
CA PRO A 56 9.23 -8.97 5.61
C PRO A 56 10.27 -8.24 4.76
N ARG A 57 9.79 -7.48 3.77
CA ARG A 57 10.67 -6.60 2.97
C ARG A 57 10.79 -5.21 3.56
N TYR A 58 9.78 -4.79 4.30
CA TYR A 58 9.75 -3.49 4.98
C TYR A 58 10.12 -3.69 6.45
N GLN A 59 11.01 -2.84 6.96
CA GLN A 59 11.49 -2.93 8.35
C GLN A 59 10.96 -1.77 9.22
N GLY A 60 10.47 -0.69 8.61
CA GLY A 60 9.93 0.48 9.32
C GLY A 60 10.98 1.43 9.87
N ASN A 61 10.54 2.58 10.40
CA ASN A 61 11.41 3.70 10.77
C ASN A 61 12.39 3.37 11.91
N ASN A 62 11.98 2.57 12.88
CA ASN A 62 12.83 2.22 14.02
C ASN A 62 14.08 1.45 13.56
N TYR A 63 13.92 0.54 12.59
CA TYR A 63 15.04 -0.18 11.99
C TYR A 63 16.07 0.77 11.37
N CYS A 64 15.61 1.80 10.66
CA CYS A 64 16.48 2.80 10.06
C CYS A 64 17.17 3.65 11.13
N ALA A 65 16.46 4.00 12.20
CA ALA A 65 16.94 4.88 13.27
C ALA A 65 18.14 4.29 14.03
N ASP A 66 18.24 2.96 14.13
CA ASP A 66 19.34 2.27 14.80
C ASP A 66 20.74 2.57 14.19
N CYS A 67 20.79 3.01 12.93
CA CYS A 67 22.05 3.33 12.23
C CYS A 67 22.07 4.72 11.56
N HIS A 68 20.90 5.30 11.25
CA HIS A 68 20.77 6.59 10.55
C HIS A 68 20.27 7.73 11.45
N GLU A 69 20.77 7.78 12.70
CA GLU A 69 20.37 8.75 13.73
C GLU A 69 20.41 10.20 13.28
N GLU A 70 21.42 10.62 12.50
CA GLU A 70 21.52 12.00 12.04
C GLU A 70 20.34 12.37 11.12
N GLN A 71 19.93 11.46 10.23
CA GLN A 71 18.85 11.73 9.28
C GLN A 71 17.49 11.68 9.94
N THR A 72 17.29 10.77 10.91
CA THR A 72 16.07 10.75 11.73
C THR A 72 16.00 11.99 12.63
N ALA A 73 17.12 12.46 13.17
CA ALA A 73 17.16 13.71 13.94
C ALA A 73 16.85 14.93 13.07
N ARG A 74 17.29 14.96 11.80
CA ARG A 74 16.94 16.04 10.86
C ARG A 74 15.45 16.05 10.52
N LEU A 75 14.83 14.87 10.43
CA LEU A 75 13.38 14.74 10.25
C LEU A 75 12.59 15.10 11.51
N ALA A 76 13.22 15.10 12.68
CA ALA A 76 12.55 15.38 13.94
C ALA A 76 11.94 16.80 13.92
N GLY A 77 10.66 16.90 14.25
CA GLY A 77 9.91 18.17 14.21
C GLY A 77 9.34 18.54 12.83
N GLY A 78 9.61 17.74 11.79
CA GLY A 78 9.01 17.90 10.46
C GLY A 78 7.90 16.89 10.17
N SER A 79 6.94 17.26 9.32
CA SER A 79 5.79 16.40 8.96
C SER A 79 6.15 15.13 8.19
N HIS A 80 7.40 14.96 7.74
CA HIS A 80 7.85 13.74 7.09
C HIS A 80 8.25 12.62 8.08
N LEU A 81 8.37 12.92 9.38
CA LEU A 81 8.72 11.94 10.42
C LEU A 81 7.70 10.80 10.53
N ASP A 82 6.42 11.10 10.32
CA ASP A 82 5.32 10.14 10.44
C ASP A 82 5.26 9.15 9.27
N PHE A 83 6.03 9.39 8.21
CA PHE A 83 6.05 8.52 7.02
C PHE A 83 7.21 7.54 7.07
N PRO A 84 7.02 6.29 6.63
CA PRO A 84 8.10 5.33 6.49
C PRO A 84 9.26 5.84 5.60
N CYS A 85 10.51 5.71 6.06
CA CYS A 85 11.71 6.03 5.25
C CYS A 85 11.67 5.31 3.88
N GLU A 86 11.16 4.09 3.91
CA GLU A 86 11.04 3.15 2.78
C GLU A 86 10.04 3.61 1.71
N ASN A 87 9.23 4.65 1.96
CA ASN A 87 8.42 5.30 0.94
C ASN A 87 9.27 6.02 -0.12
N CYS A 88 10.45 6.51 0.27
CA CYS A 88 11.43 7.12 -0.62
C CYS A 88 12.65 6.22 -0.85
N HIS A 89 13.04 5.45 0.17
CA HIS A 89 14.28 4.67 0.20
C HIS A 89 14.11 3.18 -0.12
N SER A 90 13.13 2.77 -0.94
CA SER A 90 12.83 1.37 -1.24
C SER A 90 12.67 0.49 0.02
N ALA A 91 12.36 -0.79 -0.16
CA ALA A 91 12.19 -1.71 0.98
C ALA A 91 13.56 -2.12 1.53
N ALA A 92 13.77 -2.04 2.85
CA ALA A 92 15.06 -2.31 3.48
C ALA A 92 15.49 -3.78 3.31
N GLY A 93 14.56 -4.73 3.46
CA GLY A 93 14.84 -6.15 3.35
C GLY A 93 15.96 -6.59 4.29
N GLU A 94 17.09 -7.03 3.71
CA GLU A 94 18.29 -7.46 4.44
C GLU A 94 19.40 -6.38 4.43
N HIS A 95 19.10 -5.14 4.00
CA HIS A 95 20.02 -4.00 4.12
C HIS A 95 20.51 -3.87 5.57
N PRO A 96 21.81 -3.70 5.84
CA PRO A 96 22.88 -3.37 4.89
C PRO A 96 23.59 -4.57 4.26
N THR A 97 23.23 -5.80 4.60
CA THR A 97 23.86 -6.98 4.00
C THR A 97 23.48 -7.10 2.52
N LYS A 98 22.19 -6.91 2.21
CA LYS A 98 21.69 -6.99 0.84
C LYS A 98 20.38 -6.21 0.64
N PRO A 99 20.39 -5.09 -0.09
CA PRO A 99 21.55 -4.41 -0.68
C PRO A 99 22.30 -3.56 0.36
N GLU A 100 23.58 -3.28 0.10
CA GLU A 100 24.36 -2.34 0.91
C GLU A 100 23.81 -0.91 0.82
N LYS A 101 23.32 -0.52 -0.36
CA LYS A 101 22.67 0.78 -0.58
C LYS A 101 21.27 0.58 -1.13
N LEU A 102 20.32 1.21 -0.47
CA LEU A 102 18.94 1.23 -0.92
C LEU A 102 18.75 2.15 -2.11
N ALA A 103 17.83 1.79 -3.01
CA ALA A 103 17.43 2.67 -4.10
C ALA A 103 16.60 3.82 -3.52
N ILE A 104 16.86 5.04 -4.00
CA ILE A 104 16.16 6.24 -3.55
C ILE A 104 15.41 6.82 -4.73
N ASP A 105 14.09 6.88 -4.62
CA ASP A 105 13.27 7.61 -5.60
C ASP A 105 13.25 9.09 -5.19
N ARG A 106 13.93 9.89 -6.01
CA ARG A 106 14.04 11.35 -5.85
C ARG A 106 13.19 12.10 -6.85
N SER A 107 12.37 11.39 -7.62
CA SER A 107 11.62 11.96 -8.73
C SER A 107 10.54 12.92 -8.26
N ARG A 108 10.26 13.94 -9.08
CA ARG A 108 9.09 14.79 -8.94
C ARG A 108 7.80 13.98 -8.77
N ALA A 109 7.64 12.89 -9.53
CA ALA A 109 6.44 12.06 -9.50
C ALA A 109 6.14 11.50 -8.11
N LEU A 110 7.17 11.07 -7.36
CA LEU A 110 7.01 10.60 -5.98
C LEU A 110 6.45 11.70 -5.08
N CYS A 111 7.07 12.87 -5.09
CA CYS A 111 6.69 13.99 -4.24
C CYS A 111 5.24 14.44 -4.53
N LEU A 112 4.85 14.47 -5.80
CA LEU A 112 3.52 14.91 -6.24
C LEU A 112 2.37 13.98 -5.79
N ARG A 113 2.65 12.74 -5.38
CA ARG A 113 1.62 11.87 -4.76
C ARG A 113 1.03 12.52 -3.50
N CYS A 114 1.87 13.24 -2.75
CA CYS A 114 1.51 13.87 -1.48
C CYS A 114 1.50 15.41 -1.55
N HIS A 115 2.22 16.02 -2.48
CA HIS A 115 2.34 17.49 -2.51
C HIS A 115 1.51 18.17 -3.59
N VAL A 116 0.80 17.45 -4.47
CA VAL A 116 -0.20 18.10 -5.35
C VAL A 116 -1.37 18.60 -4.51
N LYS A 117 -1.80 19.83 -4.79
CA LYS A 117 -3.01 20.41 -4.22
C LYS A 117 -4.25 19.64 -4.70
N LEU A 118 -4.81 18.83 -3.81
CA LEU A 118 -6.01 18.02 -4.05
C LEU A 118 -7.10 18.40 -3.05
N PHE A 119 -8.35 18.45 -3.53
CA PHE A 119 -9.51 18.66 -2.66
C PHE A 119 -10.16 17.31 -2.34
N MET A 120 -9.95 16.79 -1.13
CA MET A 120 -10.43 15.47 -0.69
C MET A 120 -10.99 15.50 0.75
N PRO A 121 -12.14 16.17 0.96
CA PRO A 121 -12.63 16.59 2.28
C PRO A 121 -12.87 15.46 3.29
N SER A 122 -13.05 14.22 2.84
CA SER A 122 -13.35 13.06 3.71
C SER A 122 -12.12 12.28 4.18
N SER A 123 -10.95 12.49 3.58
CA SER A 123 -9.76 11.65 3.80
C SER A 123 -8.69 12.30 4.69
N GLY A 124 -8.87 13.56 5.07
CA GLY A 124 -7.84 14.36 5.73
C GLY A 124 -6.68 14.75 4.80
N ARG A 125 -6.61 14.27 3.55
CA ARG A 125 -5.52 14.53 2.61
C ARG A 125 -5.22 16.01 2.37
N ASN A 126 -6.23 16.86 2.50
CA ASN A 126 -6.19 18.31 2.41
C ASN A 126 -5.48 19.01 3.59
N THR A 127 -5.07 18.28 4.63
CA THR A 127 -4.21 18.82 5.71
C THR A 127 -2.75 18.93 5.31
N ILE A 128 -2.31 18.18 4.29
CA ILE A 128 -0.96 18.26 3.77
C ILE A 128 -0.89 19.49 2.84
N PRO A 129 0.07 20.42 3.05
CA PRO A 129 0.26 21.57 2.16
C PRO A 129 0.45 21.13 0.71
N GLY A 130 -0.42 21.60 -0.17
CA GLY A 130 -0.40 21.26 -1.58
C GLY A 130 0.06 22.41 -2.46
N ILE A 131 0.84 22.11 -3.49
CA ILE A 131 1.30 23.03 -4.53
C ILE A 131 0.61 22.77 -5.87
N ASP A 132 0.68 23.77 -6.76
CA ASP A 132 0.35 23.63 -8.17
C ASP A 132 1.63 23.21 -8.93
N PRO A 133 1.71 21.96 -9.43
CA PRO A 133 2.94 21.44 -10.03
C PRO A 133 3.28 22.09 -11.38
N GLU A 134 2.34 22.74 -12.07
CA GLU A 134 2.64 23.42 -13.33
C GLU A 134 3.28 24.79 -13.06
N ARG A 135 2.88 25.43 -11.96
CA ARG A 135 3.38 26.76 -11.57
C ARG A 135 4.63 26.72 -10.70
N HIS A 136 4.84 25.64 -9.94
CA HIS A 136 5.99 25.50 -9.06
C HIS A 136 7.06 24.58 -9.68
N ASN A 137 7.99 25.20 -10.43
CA ASN A 137 9.09 24.54 -11.13
C ASN A 137 8.62 23.36 -12.01
N GLY A 138 7.89 23.67 -13.10
CA GLY A 138 7.11 22.70 -13.88
C GLY A 138 7.86 21.51 -14.48
N THR A 139 9.20 21.52 -14.52
CA THR A 139 10.00 20.46 -15.14
C THR A 139 11.14 19.92 -14.27
N GLY A 140 11.52 20.61 -13.18
CA GLY A 140 12.62 20.18 -12.31
C GLY A 140 12.19 19.24 -11.19
N ASP A 141 13.15 18.47 -10.69
CA ASP A 141 12.93 17.61 -9.52
C ASP A 141 12.88 18.45 -8.24
N CYS A 142 11.99 18.07 -7.32
CA CYS A 142 11.77 18.83 -6.09
C CYS A 142 13.05 18.88 -5.24
N VAL A 143 13.82 17.79 -5.25
CA VAL A 143 15.02 17.60 -4.42
C VAL A 143 16.20 18.48 -4.82
N ASP A 144 16.14 19.13 -5.97
CA ASP A 144 17.20 20.03 -6.44
C ASP A 144 17.22 21.34 -5.62
N CYS A 145 16.06 21.72 -5.09
CA CYS A 145 15.88 22.90 -4.25
C CYS A 145 15.43 22.57 -2.81
N HIS A 146 14.70 21.47 -2.61
CA HIS A 146 14.13 21.10 -1.31
C HIS A 146 14.81 19.87 -0.70
N ASN A 147 15.08 19.92 0.60
CA ASN A 147 15.58 18.76 1.34
C ASN A 147 14.42 18.00 2.00
N PRO A 148 14.07 16.78 1.57
CA PRO A 148 12.96 16.02 2.16
C PRO A 148 13.23 15.59 3.62
N HIS A 149 14.48 15.59 4.07
CA HIS A 149 14.83 15.40 5.49
C HIS A 149 14.70 16.68 6.32
N LYS A 150 14.34 17.81 5.72
CA LYS A 150 14.04 19.09 6.39
C LYS A 150 12.82 19.74 5.72
N PRO A 151 11.61 19.21 5.94
CA PRO A 151 10.41 19.68 5.24
C PRO A 151 9.97 21.10 5.64
N ASN A 152 10.41 21.62 6.80
CA ASN A 152 10.10 22.98 7.22
C ASN A 152 11.07 23.96 6.57
N LEU A 153 10.54 24.81 5.67
CA LEU A 153 11.34 25.75 4.87
C LEU A 153 11.96 26.90 5.69
N GLU A 154 11.50 27.11 6.93
CA GLU A 154 11.99 28.20 7.81
C GLU A 154 13.39 27.94 8.40
N GLU A 155 13.92 26.71 8.25
CA GLU A 155 15.23 26.29 8.78
C GLU A 155 16.22 25.86 7.68
N MET A 156 16.00 26.34 6.45
CA MET A 156 16.90 26.14 5.30
C MET A 156 18.14 27.03 5.38
#